data_AF-A0A954FJ97-F1
#
_entry.id   AF-A0A954FJ97-F1
#
_cell.length_a   1.000
_cell.length_b   1.000
_cell.length_c   1.000
_cell.angle_alpha   90.00
_cell.angle_beta   90.00
_cell.angle_gamma   90.00
#
_symmetry.space_group_name_H-M   'P 1'
#
loop_
_entity.id
_entity.type
_entity.pdbx_description
1 polymer ?
#
loop_
_entity_poly.entity_id
_entity_poly.type
_entity_poly.pdbx_seq_one_letter_code
_entity_poly.pdbx_strand_id
1 'polypeptide(L)'
;MPVNIRSVLPFLIACLTAGVAAPHAAEPIAPSGGALARTRPRVIVSTDIGGSDPDDFQSMVHLLLYANVLDIEGLISSPPQQGRAKHINEAIDAYESDYPRLRSHAKHFPAPGSLRAIITQGAVDVAPPRGWDSATEGSRWIISRAKADDERPLWVLVWGSITDVAQAAHDDPTIKTKIRVYSIGSWNTAQDRAARDYLFTNHADMWWIESDTTFRGMYVGGDQSDDLGNLSFVDRHVRGHGALGALFFRKKRDLKMGDTPSLLYLLRGDTNNPQSPHWGGEYEKTSLGDNHWSDQPRESLVESGYAGAKTVNKWRQDYLRDWQQRMDWTLEK
;
A
#
# COMPACT_ATOMS: atom_id res chain seq x y z
N MET A 1 12.78 -78.06 58.68
CA MET A 1 11.52 -78.50 58.03
C MET A 1 10.77 -77.25 57.54
N PRO A 2 10.15 -77.28 56.35
CA PRO A 2 10.36 -76.28 55.32
C PRO A 2 9.28 -75.19 55.28
N VAL A 3 9.63 -74.00 54.78
CA VAL A 3 8.65 -73.10 54.12
C VAL A 3 9.31 -72.51 52.87
N ASN A 4 8.58 -72.65 51.77
CA ASN A 4 8.91 -72.31 50.40
C ASN A 4 8.23 -70.97 50.09
N ILE A 5 8.95 -69.93 49.67
CA ILE A 5 8.35 -68.67 49.20
C ILE A 5 8.92 -68.36 47.81
N ARG A 6 8.04 -68.42 46.82
CA ARG A 6 8.28 -68.12 45.41
C ARG A 6 8.39 -66.62 45.19
N SER A 7 9.39 -66.23 44.42
CA SER A 7 9.67 -64.88 43.93
C SER A 7 8.59 -64.39 42.95
N VAL A 8 8.14 -63.15 43.11
CA VAL A 8 7.28 -62.43 42.15
C VAL A 8 8.09 -61.29 41.55
N LEU A 9 8.22 -61.30 40.22
CA LEU A 9 8.88 -60.25 39.41
C LEU A 9 7.82 -59.24 38.94
N PRO A 10 8.03 -57.91 39.03
CA PRO A 10 7.06 -56.94 38.54
C PRO A 10 7.24 -56.69 37.04
N PHE A 11 6.12 -56.72 36.30
CA PHE A 11 6.02 -56.30 34.90
C PHE A 11 6.10 -54.76 34.81
N LEU A 12 7.12 -54.25 34.10
CA LEU A 12 7.15 -52.86 33.64
C LEU A 12 6.35 -52.73 32.34
N ILE A 13 5.28 -51.94 32.36
CA ILE A 13 4.54 -51.52 31.17
C ILE A 13 5.21 -50.26 30.61
N ALA A 14 5.82 -50.36 29.44
CA ALA A 14 6.34 -49.22 28.70
C ALA A 14 5.20 -48.55 27.91
N CYS A 15 4.74 -47.38 28.35
CA CYS A 15 3.84 -46.53 27.57
C CYS A 15 4.63 -45.81 26.46
N LEU A 16 4.47 -46.25 25.21
CA LEU A 16 4.86 -45.46 24.04
C LEU A 16 3.86 -44.32 23.85
N THR A 17 4.24 -43.09 24.18
CA THR A 17 3.52 -41.89 23.76
C THR A 17 3.90 -41.58 22.31
N ALA A 18 3.03 -41.97 21.37
CA ALA A 18 3.11 -41.48 19.99
C ALA A 18 2.81 -39.98 19.99
N GLY A 19 3.83 -39.15 19.74
CA GLY A 19 3.66 -37.72 19.54
C GLY A 19 2.84 -37.47 18.28
N VAL A 20 1.60 -37.01 18.45
CA VAL A 20 0.79 -36.50 17.34
C VAL A 20 1.37 -35.14 16.98
N ALA A 21 2.12 -35.07 15.88
CA ALA A 21 2.53 -33.80 15.31
C ALA A 21 1.27 -33.01 14.95
N ALA A 22 1.14 -31.81 15.52
CA ALA A 22 0.06 -30.91 15.14
C ALA A 22 0.15 -30.66 13.61
N PRO A 23 -0.97 -30.69 12.88
CA PRO A 23 -0.95 -30.35 11.47
C PRO A 23 -0.40 -28.93 11.33
N HIS A 24 0.69 -28.78 10.56
CA HIS A 24 1.11 -27.46 10.11
C HIS A 24 -0.08 -26.85 9.37
N ALA A 25 -0.60 -25.72 9.86
CA ALA A 25 -1.56 -24.95 9.10
C ALA A 25 -0.91 -24.64 7.75
N ALA A 26 -1.57 -25.02 6.66
CA ALA A 26 -1.10 -24.67 5.32
C ALA A 26 -0.98 -23.14 5.24
N GLU A 27 0.17 -22.65 4.77
CA GLU A 27 0.32 -21.21 4.56
C GLU A 27 -0.80 -20.71 3.63
N PRO A 28 -1.41 -19.56 3.95
CA PRO A 28 -2.46 -19.01 3.11
C PRO A 28 -1.91 -18.76 1.70
N ILE A 29 -2.61 -19.25 0.68
CA ILE A 29 -2.24 -18.99 -0.72
C ILE A 29 -2.53 -17.52 -1.01
N ALA A 30 -1.52 -16.79 -1.50
CA ALA A 30 -1.65 -15.39 -1.90
C ALA A 30 -2.85 -15.15 -2.83
N PRO A 31 -3.59 -14.04 -2.67
CA PRO A 31 -4.77 -13.79 -3.47
C PRO A 31 -4.41 -13.62 -4.96
N SER A 32 -5.15 -14.26 -5.84
CA SER A 32 -5.04 -14.07 -7.29
C SER A 32 -5.70 -12.76 -7.73
N GLY A 33 -5.36 -12.25 -8.91
CA GLY A 33 -5.92 -11.01 -9.45
C GLY A 33 -4.96 -9.82 -9.36
N GLY A 34 -5.50 -8.62 -9.52
CA GLY A 34 -4.75 -7.37 -9.50
C GLY A 34 -3.79 -7.20 -10.69
N ALA A 35 -2.93 -6.18 -10.58
CA ALA A 35 -2.06 -5.76 -11.65
C ALA A 35 -1.04 -6.83 -12.07
N LEU A 36 -0.62 -7.67 -11.11
CA LEU A 36 0.27 -8.79 -11.37
C LEU A 36 -0.42 -9.97 -12.08
N ALA A 37 -1.76 -9.98 -12.13
CA ALA A 37 -2.54 -10.89 -12.95
C ALA A 37 -2.97 -10.28 -14.30
N ARG A 38 -2.24 -9.27 -14.78
CA ARG A 38 -2.42 -8.61 -16.09
C ARG A 38 -3.66 -7.71 -16.22
N THR A 39 -4.25 -7.26 -15.12
CA THR A 39 -5.05 -6.03 -15.16
C THR A 39 -4.08 -4.85 -15.16
N ARG A 40 -4.37 -3.76 -15.88
CA ARG A 40 -3.56 -2.52 -15.79
C ARG A 40 -4.48 -1.44 -15.22
N PRO A 41 -4.48 -1.20 -13.90
CA PRO A 41 -5.31 -0.15 -13.32
C PRO A 41 -4.78 1.23 -13.75
N ARG A 42 -5.71 2.16 -13.97
CA ARG A 42 -5.42 3.58 -14.17
C ARG A 42 -5.22 4.21 -12.79
N VAL A 43 -4.10 4.88 -12.57
CA VAL A 43 -3.70 5.33 -11.23
C VAL A 43 -3.25 6.79 -11.24
N ILE A 44 -3.82 7.57 -10.33
CA ILE A 44 -3.25 8.82 -9.82
C ILE A 44 -2.72 8.55 -8.42
N VAL A 45 -1.55 9.08 -8.11
CA VAL A 45 -1.05 9.18 -6.73
C VAL A 45 -1.08 10.64 -6.30
N SER A 46 -1.71 10.93 -5.16
CA SER A 46 -1.73 12.23 -4.50
C SER A 46 -0.96 12.13 -3.19
N THR A 47 0.20 12.78 -3.09
CA THR A 47 1.21 12.51 -2.06
C THR A 47 1.79 13.79 -1.48
N ASP A 48 2.08 13.77 -0.19
CA ASP A 48 2.81 14.83 0.51
C ASP A 48 4.32 14.58 0.54
N ILE A 49 4.85 13.77 -0.40
CA ILE A 49 6.28 13.48 -0.54
C ILE A 49 7.18 14.71 -0.36
N GLY A 50 8.12 14.58 0.58
CA GLY A 50 8.95 15.68 1.08
C GLY A 50 8.28 16.51 2.19
N GLY A 51 7.18 16.02 2.76
CA GLY A 51 6.56 16.47 4.00
C GLY A 51 7.35 16.00 5.23
N SER A 52 6.65 15.67 6.32
CA SER A 52 7.31 15.33 7.60
C SER A 52 7.88 13.92 7.69
N ASP A 53 7.21 12.93 7.09
CA ASP A 53 7.68 11.54 7.10
C ASP A 53 8.36 11.23 5.76
N PRO A 54 9.58 10.67 5.73
CA PRO A 54 10.24 10.25 4.50
C PRO A 54 9.63 9.00 3.83
N ASP A 55 8.59 8.38 4.38
CA ASP A 55 8.03 7.13 3.84
C ASP A 55 7.31 7.28 2.50
N ASP A 56 6.77 8.44 2.14
CA ASP A 56 6.28 8.69 0.77
C ASP A 56 7.38 8.52 -0.29
N PHE A 57 8.65 8.85 0.03
CA PHE A 57 9.77 8.55 -0.89
C PHE A 57 9.96 7.05 -1.05
N GLN A 58 9.82 6.28 0.04
CA GLN A 58 9.89 4.83 0.01
C GLN A 58 8.73 4.24 -0.80
N SER A 59 7.50 4.71 -0.57
CA SER A 59 6.29 4.32 -1.31
C SER A 59 6.38 4.68 -2.80
N MET A 60 6.96 5.84 -3.14
CA MET A 60 7.16 6.27 -4.54
C MET A 60 8.22 5.42 -5.25
N VAL A 61 9.33 5.08 -4.60
CA VAL A 61 10.30 4.11 -5.14
C VAL A 61 9.62 2.78 -5.43
N HIS A 62 8.80 2.30 -4.50
CA HIS A 62 8.07 1.06 -4.68
C HIS A 62 7.09 1.15 -5.86
N LEU A 63 6.29 2.22 -5.98
CA LEU A 63 5.41 2.46 -7.14
C LEU A 63 6.18 2.42 -8.48
N LEU A 64 7.32 3.09 -8.55
CA LEU A 64 8.11 3.20 -9.79
C LEU A 64 8.67 1.84 -10.25
N LEU A 65 8.96 0.93 -9.32
CA LEU A 65 9.35 -0.45 -9.63
C LEU A 65 8.20 -1.29 -10.20
N TYR A 66 6.96 -0.89 -9.96
CA TYR A 66 5.74 -1.51 -10.50
C TYR A 66 5.11 -0.71 -11.65
N ALA A 67 5.74 0.38 -12.11
CA ALA A 67 5.20 1.23 -13.16
C ALA A 67 4.94 0.49 -14.49
N ASN A 68 5.54 -0.67 -14.70
CA ASN A 68 5.28 -1.50 -15.88
C ASN A 68 3.93 -2.23 -15.88
N VAL A 69 3.28 -2.39 -14.71
CA VAL A 69 1.97 -3.05 -14.58
C VAL A 69 0.83 -2.08 -14.27
N LEU A 70 1.11 -0.77 -14.21
CA LEU A 70 0.15 0.29 -13.94
C LEU A 70 0.07 1.23 -15.13
N ASP A 71 -1.09 1.85 -15.34
CA ASP A 71 -1.21 3.03 -16.18
C ASP A 71 -1.22 4.24 -15.24
N ILE A 72 -0.03 4.76 -14.93
CA ILE A 72 0.13 5.95 -14.07
C ILE A 72 -0.27 7.17 -14.89
N GLU A 73 -1.34 7.83 -14.47
CA GLU A 73 -1.95 8.97 -15.16
C GLU A 73 -1.77 10.30 -14.43
N GLY A 74 -1.27 10.29 -13.20
CA GLY A 74 -0.93 11.51 -12.47
C GLY A 74 -0.08 11.25 -11.23
N LEU A 75 0.85 12.16 -10.97
CA LEU A 75 1.65 12.22 -9.75
C LEU A 75 1.49 13.62 -9.15
N ILE A 76 0.59 13.74 -8.19
CA ILE A 76 0.14 15.02 -7.64
C ILE A 76 0.86 15.24 -6.31
N SER A 77 1.59 16.35 -6.20
CA SER A 77 2.05 16.79 -4.89
C SER A 77 0.91 17.53 -4.17
N SER A 78 0.55 17.06 -2.99
CA SER A 78 -0.56 17.55 -2.19
C SER A 78 -0.06 17.88 -0.76
N PRO A 79 -0.79 18.65 0.05
CA PRO A 79 -0.54 18.80 1.48
C PRO A 79 -0.57 17.45 2.22
N PRO A 80 -0.08 17.41 3.48
CA PRO A 80 0.32 18.57 4.29
C PRO A 80 1.79 18.99 4.16
N GLN A 81 2.09 20.15 4.73
CA GLN A 81 3.45 20.66 4.95
C GLN A 81 4.28 20.98 3.68
N GLN A 82 5.55 20.57 3.67
CA GLN A 82 6.59 21.08 2.77
C GLN A 82 6.72 20.27 1.48
N GLY A 83 5.95 19.19 1.33
CA GLY A 83 5.95 18.34 0.13
C GLY A 83 5.60 19.15 -1.13
N ARG A 84 6.34 18.96 -2.23
CA ARG A 84 6.21 19.75 -3.47
C ARG A 84 6.50 18.86 -4.66
N ALA A 85 6.03 19.23 -5.84
CA ALA A 85 6.25 18.50 -7.10
C ALA A 85 7.74 18.22 -7.41
N LYS A 86 8.66 19.06 -6.90
CA LYS A 86 10.12 18.81 -7.01
C LYS A 86 10.59 17.53 -6.30
N HIS A 87 9.91 17.11 -5.24
CA HIS A 87 10.25 15.89 -4.50
C HIS A 87 9.81 14.62 -5.24
N ILE A 88 8.70 14.71 -6.00
CA ILE A 88 8.32 13.66 -6.97
C ILE A 88 9.39 13.58 -8.08
N ASN A 89 9.86 14.72 -8.58
CA ASN A 89 10.94 14.75 -9.56
C ASN A 89 12.23 14.09 -9.02
N GLU A 90 12.61 14.31 -7.75
CA GLU A 90 13.76 13.62 -7.15
C GLU A 90 13.64 12.08 -7.24
N ALA A 91 12.44 11.53 -7.04
CA ALA A 91 12.20 10.10 -7.20
C ALA A 91 12.30 9.66 -8.67
N ILE A 92 11.81 10.48 -9.60
CA ILE A 92 11.90 10.18 -11.04
C ILE A 92 13.35 10.30 -11.55
N ASP A 93 14.18 11.18 -10.97
CA ASP A 93 15.61 11.26 -11.31
C ASP A 93 16.33 9.95 -10.96
N ALA A 94 15.99 9.35 -9.80
CA ALA A 94 16.49 8.02 -9.44
C ALA A 94 15.96 6.94 -10.39
N TYR A 95 14.66 6.95 -10.71
CA TYR A 95 14.08 6.02 -11.67
C TYR A 95 14.71 6.14 -13.07
N GLU A 96 14.99 7.35 -13.55
CA GLU A 96 15.63 7.57 -14.84
C GLU A 96 17.01 6.93 -14.93
N SER A 97 17.76 6.97 -13.83
CA SER A 97 19.08 6.33 -13.75
C SER A 97 18.99 4.80 -13.88
N ASP A 98 17.92 4.19 -13.36
CA ASP A 98 17.71 2.74 -13.41
C ASP A 98 16.83 2.28 -14.59
N TYR A 99 16.16 3.21 -15.29
CA TYR A 99 15.19 2.93 -16.35
C TYR A 99 15.71 2.03 -17.48
N PRO A 100 16.95 2.19 -17.99
CA PRO A 100 17.49 1.28 -19.00
C PRO A 100 17.51 -0.19 -18.53
N ARG A 101 17.83 -0.43 -17.26
CA ARG A 101 17.87 -1.77 -16.66
C ARG A 101 16.47 -2.31 -16.45
N LEU A 102 15.58 -1.53 -15.82
CA LEU A 102 14.17 -1.91 -15.61
C LEU A 102 13.47 -2.32 -16.90
N ARG A 103 13.62 -1.50 -17.96
CA ARG A 103 13.03 -1.77 -19.29
C ARG A 103 13.61 -3.02 -19.96
N SER A 104 14.82 -3.44 -19.61
CA SER A 104 15.42 -4.68 -20.14
C SER A 104 14.81 -5.95 -19.53
N HIS A 105 14.24 -5.84 -18.31
CA HIS A 105 13.60 -6.95 -17.60
C HIS A 105 12.12 -7.09 -17.93
N ALA A 106 11.41 -5.98 -18.14
CA ALA A 106 10.01 -6.02 -18.52
C ALA A 106 9.63 -4.91 -19.51
N LYS A 107 8.67 -5.24 -20.38
CA LYS A 107 8.03 -4.27 -21.26
C LYS A 107 7.14 -3.31 -20.45
N HIS A 108 6.78 -2.19 -21.07
CA HIS A 108 5.79 -1.23 -20.58
C HIS A 108 6.18 -0.38 -19.36
N PHE A 109 7.46 -0.39 -18.93
CA PHE A 109 7.95 0.68 -18.07
C PHE A 109 7.80 2.04 -18.79
N PRO A 110 7.17 3.05 -18.17
CA PRO A 110 7.00 4.36 -18.79
C PRO A 110 8.35 5.07 -18.90
N ALA A 111 8.54 5.84 -19.98
CA ALA A 111 9.73 6.67 -20.10
C ALA A 111 9.74 7.74 -18.98
N PRO A 112 10.91 8.09 -18.41
CA PRO A 112 10.99 9.11 -17.37
C PRO A 112 10.34 10.44 -17.75
N GLY A 113 10.52 10.89 -18.99
CA GLY A 113 9.86 12.10 -19.51
C GLY A 113 8.32 12.02 -19.49
N SER A 114 7.75 10.84 -19.72
CA SER A 114 6.29 10.63 -19.64
C SER A 114 5.78 10.72 -18.20
N LEU A 115 6.56 10.24 -17.22
CA LEU A 115 6.24 10.41 -15.80
C LEU A 115 6.34 11.88 -15.37
N ARG A 116 7.35 12.62 -15.84
CA ARG A 116 7.49 14.05 -15.54
C ARG A 116 6.36 14.90 -16.10
N ALA A 117 5.84 14.53 -17.28
CA ALA A 117 4.76 15.25 -17.95
C ALA A 117 3.41 15.16 -17.22
N ILE A 118 3.26 14.23 -16.26
CA ILE A 118 2.03 14.02 -15.47
C ILE A 118 2.23 14.40 -14.00
N ILE A 119 3.34 15.05 -13.65
CA ILE A 119 3.53 15.65 -12.33
C ILE A 119 2.75 16.95 -12.27
N THR A 120 1.95 17.13 -11.22
CA THR A 120 1.26 18.39 -10.97
C THR A 120 1.49 18.85 -9.54
N GLN A 121 1.43 20.17 -9.33
CA GLN A 121 1.36 20.74 -7.98
C GLN A 121 -0.12 20.92 -7.62
N GLY A 122 -0.63 20.03 -6.77
CA GLY A 122 -1.95 20.15 -6.16
C GLY A 122 -2.01 21.30 -5.16
N ALA A 123 -2.86 21.13 -4.14
CA ALA A 123 -2.93 22.10 -3.06
C ALA A 123 -1.55 22.26 -2.38
N VAL A 124 -1.32 23.42 -1.77
CA VAL A 124 -0.15 23.67 -0.91
C VAL A 124 -0.55 23.56 0.56
N ASP A 125 -1.72 24.10 0.89
CA ASP A 125 -2.31 24.06 2.22
C ASP A 125 -3.50 23.09 2.25
N VAL A 126 -3.76 22.51 3.42
CA VAL A 126 -4.96 21.70 3.66
C VAL A 126 -6.24 22.51 3.48
N ALA A 127 -7.38 21.84 3.30
CA ALA A 127 -8.64 22.55 3.07
C ALA A 127 -9.02 23.47 4.26
N PRO A 128 -9.64 24.63 4.01
CA PRO A 128 -10.24 25.44 5.06
C PRO A 128 -11.41 24.68 5.72
N PRO A 129 -11.98 25.15 6.86
CA PRO A 129 -13.01 24.42 7.60
C PRO A 129 -14.25 23.96 6.81
N ARG A 130 -14.56 24.60 5.68
CA ARG A 130 -15.65 24.18 4.77
C ARG A 130 -15.35 22.91 3.95
N GLY A 131 -14.09 22.47 3.92
CA GLY A 131 -13.61 21.22 3.31
C GLY A 131 -13.21 21.29 1.84
N TRP A 132 -13.24 22.46 1.23
CA TRP A 132 -12.75 22.73 -0.12
C TRP A 132 -12.41 24.23 -0.23
N ASP A 133 -11.65 24.62 -1.25
CA ASP A 133 -11.34 26.01 -1.51
C ASP A 133 -11.43 26.40 -2.99
N SER A 134 -10.29 26.46 -3.68
CA SER A 134 -10.20 26.87 -5.07
C SER A 134 -9.48 25.80 -5.89
N ALA A 135 -9.83 25.68 -7.16
CA ALA A 135 -9.29 24.65 -8.03
C ALA A 135 -7.76 24.74 -8.14
N THR A 136 -7.09 23.61 -7.91
CA THR A 136 -5.62 23.46 -8.02
C THR A 136 -5.27 22.82 -9.37
N GLU A 137 -3.97 22.75 -9.70
CA GLU A 137 -3.55 21.96 -10.86
C GLU A 137 -3.90 20.47 -10.65
N GLY A 138 -3.68 19.96 -9.44
CA GLY A 138 -4.01 18.60 -9.02
C GLY A 138 -5.50 18.27 -9.14
N SER A 139 -6.39 19.09 -8.58
CA SER A 139 -7.84 18.84 -8.62
C SER A 139 -8.38 18.84 -10.06
N ARG A 140 -7.92 19.79 -10.89
CA ARG A 140 -8.25 19.82 -12.33
C ARG A 140 -7.73 18.59 -13.07
N TRP A 141 -6.53 18.12 -12.70
CA TRP A 141 -5.95 16.92 -13.28
C TRP A 141 -6.77 15.67 -12.97
N ILE A 142 -7.22 15.51 -11.71
CA ILE A 142 -8.12 14.43 -11.29
C ILE A 142 -9.39 14.43 -12.15
N ILE A 143 -10.05 15.59 -12.30
CA ILE A 143 -11.27 15.71 -13.12
C ILE A 143 -10.99 15.32 -14.58
N SER A 144 -9.90 15.86 -15.16
CA SER A 144 -9.50 15.58 -16.54
C SER A 144 -9.26 14.10 -16.80
N ARG A 145 -8.63 13.38 -15.86
CA ARG A 145 -8.37 11.94 -15.99
C ARG A 145 -9.59 11.09 -15.69
N ALA A 146 -10.43 11.48 -14.75
CA ALA A 146 -11.70 10.81 -14.49
C ALA A 146 -12.64 10.84 -15.72
N LYS A 147 -12.54 11.89 -16.54
CA LYS A 147 -13.32 12.08 -17.78
C LYS A 147 -12.63 11.61 -19.06
N ALA A 148 -11.49 10.94 -18.97
CA ALA A 148 -10.87 10.35 -20.15
C ALA A 148 -11.81 9.31 -20.79
N ASP A 149 -11.69 9.12 -22.10
CA ASP A 149 -12.42 8.09 -22.84
C ASP A 149 -11.81 6.71 -22.57
N ASP A 150 -12.01 6.23 -21.35
CA ASP A 150 -11.58 4.92 -20.86
C ASP A 150 -12.60 4.44 -19.82
N GLU A 151 -13.20 3.28 -20.08
CA GLU A 151 -14.25 2.73 -19.22
C GLU A 151 -13.72 2.20 -17.88
N ARG A 152 -12.41 1.97 -17.75
CA ARG A 152 -11.80 1.53 -16.50
C ARG A 152 -11.91 2.65 -15.46
N PRO A 153 -12.26 2.32 -14.20
CA PRO A 153 -12.25 3.30 -13.13
C PRO A 153 -10.85 3.85 -12.91
N LEU A 154 -10.77 5.13 -12.57
CA LEU A 154 -9.54 5.79 -12.18
C LEU A 154 -9.31 5.62 -10.67
N TRP A 155 -8.22 4.96 -10.29
CA TRP A 155 -7.80 4.90 -8.90
C TRP A 155 -7.10 6.18 -8.50
N VAL A 156 -7.49 6.76 -7.38
CA VAL A 156 -6.79 7.87 -6.73
C VAL A 156 -6.26 7.36 -5.40
N LEU A 157 -4.95 7.11 -5.35
CA LEU A 157 -4.24 6.70 -4.14
C LEU A 157 -3.81 7.97 -3.40
N VAL A 158 -4.39 8.21 -2.23
CA VAL A 158 -4.16 9.41 -1.43
C VAL A 158 -3.22 9.05 -0.28
N TRP A 159 -1.97 9.48 -0.41
CA TRP A 159 -0.86 9.22 0.50
C TRP A 159 -0.65 10.38 1.49
N GLY A 160 -1.09 11.59 1.12
CA GLY A 160 -1.15 12.75 2.01
C GLY A 160 -2.59 13.13 2.38
N SER A 161 -2.88 14.43 2.37
CA SER A 161 -4.23 14.95 2.59
C SER A 161 -5.14 14.70 1.38
N ILE A 162 -6.43 14.50 1.64
CA ILE A 162 -7.45 14.26 0.61
C ILE A 162 -7.95 15.55 -0.06
N THR A 163 -7.24 16.67 0.15
CA THR A 163 -7.61 18.04 -0.24
C THR A 163 -7.98 18.16 -1.71
N ASP A 164 -7.12 17.67 -2.61
CA ASP A 164 -7.32 17.78 -4.05
C ASP A 164 -8.49 16.93 -4.56
N VAL A 165 -8.78 15.80 -3.89
CA VAL A 165 -9.96 14.96 -4.17
C VAL A 165 -11.23 15.67 -3.73
N ALA A 166 -11.23 16.27 -2.54
CA ALA A 166 -12.36 17.06 -2.04
C ALA A 166 -12.68 18.24 -2.96
N GLN A 167 -11.65 18.97 -3.38
CA GLN A 167 -11.79 20.05 -4.36
C GLN A 167 -12.32 19.52 -5.70
N ALA A 168 -11.79 18.41 -6.22
CA ALA A 168 -12.22 17.84 -7.49
C ALA A 168 -13.70 17.39 -7.46
N ALA A 169 -14.12 16.73 -6.38
CA ALA A 169 -15.50 16.30 -6.19
C ALA A 169 -16.47 17.46 -5.96
N HIS A 170 -15.98 18.56 -5.36
CA HIS A 170 -16.73 19.82 -5.24
C HIS A 170 -16.95 20.47 -6.61
N ASP A 171 -15.88 20.66 -7.38
CA ASP A 171 -15.92 21.31 -8.69
C ASP A 171 -16.72 20.49 -9.72
N ASP A 172 -16.61 19.16 -9.66
CA ASP A 172 -17.35 18.26 -10.54
C ASP A 172 -17.76 16.95 -9.85
N PRO A 173 -18.95 16.90 -9.21
CA PRO A 173 -19.40 15.69 -8.52
C PRO A 173 -19.70 14.51 -9.45
N THR A 174 -19.73 14.69 -10.77
CA THR A 174 -20.02 13.59 -11.70
C THR A 174 -18.88 12.56 -11.76
N ILE A 175 -17.66 12.97 -11.37
CA ILE A 175 -16.47 12.10 -11.37
C ILE A 175 -16.58 10.95 -10.36
N LYS A 176 -17.44 11.04 -9.33
CA LYS A 176 -17.61 10.01 -8.29
C LYS A 176 -17.97 8.63 -8.86
N THR A 177 -18.64 8.61 -10.01
CA THR A 177 -19.01 7.36 -10.71
C THR A 177 -17.86 6.76 -11.54
N LYS A 178 -16.76 7.51 -11.70
CA LYS A 178 -15.60 7.18 -12.53
C LYS A 178 -14.33 6.93 -11.72
N ILE A 179 -14.26 7.44 -10.48
CA ILE A 179 -13.09 7.29 -9.60
C ILE A 179 -13.31 6.25 -8.51
N ARG A 180 -12.20 5.71 -8.02
CA ARG A 180 -12.10 4.92 -6.79
C ARG A 180 -11.03 5.51 -5.92
N VAL A 181 -11.36 5.87 -4.69
CA VAL A 181 -10.41 6.48 -3.76
C VAL A 181 -9.91 5.43 -2.77
N TYR A 182 -8.60 5.34 -2.61
CA TYR A 182 -7.98 4.65 -1.49
C TYR A 182 -7.15 5.68 -0.74
N SER A 183 -7.54 6.02 0.49
CA SER A 183 -6.83 7.00 1.31
C SER A 183 -6.13 6.36 2.49
N ILE A 184 -4.87 6.73 2.68
CA ILE A 184 -4.12 6.47 3.90
C ILE A 184 -4.54 7.51 4.93
N GLY A 185 -5.20 7.04 5.99
CA GLY A 185 -5.81 7.88 7.02
C GLY A 185 -4.91 8.13 8.23
N SER A 186 -5.51 8.13 9.41
CA SER A 186 -4.90 8.44 10.71
C SER A 186 -4.25 9.82 10.75
N TRP A 187 -2.94 9.91 10.53
CA TRP A 187 -2.24 11.18 10.64
C TRP A 187 -2.69 12.15 9.55
N ASN A 188 -2.86 11.68 8.31
CA ASN A 188 -3.37 12.50 7.20
C ASN A 188 -4.78 13.02 7.46
N THR A 189 -5.68 12.16 7.97
CA THR A 189 -7.03 12.57 8.38
C THR A 189 -6.99 13.60 9.51
N ALA A 190 -6.02 13.53 10.42
CA ALA A 190 -5.84 14.53 11.45
C ALA A 190 -5.33 15.87 10.89
N GLN A 191 -4.51 15.85 9.83
CA GLN A 191 -4.01 17.07 9.19
C GLN A 191 -5.07 17.77 8.33
N ASP A 192 -5.93 17.01 7.63
CA ASP A 192 -7.00 17.57 6.79
C ASP A 192 -8.36 16.93 7.06
N ARG A 193 -8.81 17.09 8.30
CA ARG A 193 -10.14 16.65 8.72
C ARG A 193 -11.26 17.36 7.94
N ALA A 194 -11.06 18.61 7.55
CA ALA A 194 -12.08 19.40 6.88
C ALA A 194 -12.43 18.83 5.50
N ALA A 195 -11.43 18.53 4.66
CA ALA A 195 -11.66 17.90 3.35
C ALA A 195 -12.29 16.51 3.49
N ARG A 196 -11.75 15.72 4.43
CA ARG A 196 -12.24 14.38 4.72
C ARG A 196 -13.71 14.41 5.14
N ASP A 197 -14.09 15.25 6.09
CA ASP A 197 -15.47 15.32 6.61
C ASP A 197 -16.44 15.90 5.57
N TYR A 198 -15.97 16.82 4.72
CA TYR A 198 -16.76 17.29 3.57
C TYR A 198 -17.09 16.17 2.60
N LEU A 199 -16.11 15.36 2.19
CA LEU A 199 -16.33 14.18 1.34
C LEU A 199 -17.26 13.16 2.02
N PHE A 200 -16.97 12.84 3.27
CA PHE A 200 -17.73 11.88 4.08
C PHE A 200 -19.21 12.27 4.21
N THR A 201 -19.51 13.56 4.34
CA THR A 201 -20.88 14.06 4.56
C THR A 201 -21.63 14.33 3.25
N ASN A 202 -20.96 14.86 2.23
CA ASN A 202 -21.61 15.37 1.01
C ASN A 202 -21.48 14.43 -0.20
N HIS A 203 -20.62 13.42 -0.11
CA HIS A 203 -20.27 12.52 -1.20
C HIS A 203 -20.26 11.05 -0.76
N ALA A 204 -21.20 10.65 0.09
CA ALA A 204 -21.32 9.29 0.67
C ALA A 204 -21.55 8.17 -0.36
N ASP A 205 -21.91 8.52 -1.60
CA ASP A 205 -22.05 7.62 -2.75
C ASP A 205 -20.72 7.33 -3.48
N MET A 206 -19.64 8.03 -3.14
CA MET A 206 -18.31 7.83 -3.71
C MET A 206 -17.73 6.47 -3.30
N TRP A 207 -17.11 5.76 -4.25
CA TRP A 207 -16.35 4.55 -3.95
C TRP A 207 -15.06 4.92 -3.21
N TRP A 208 -14.97 4.58 -1.93
CA TRP A 208 -13.89 5.04 -1.06
C TRP A 208 -13.50 3.99 0.00
N ILE A 209 -12.23 3.58 -0.04
CA ILE A 209 -11.55 2.89 1.06
C ILE A 209 -10.81 3.94 1.91
N GLU A 210 -11.13 4.02 3.19
CA GLU A 210 -10.39 4.79 4.19
C GLU A 210 -9.60 3.84 5.09
N SER A 211 -8.30 3.70 4.82
CA SER A 211 -7.36 2.86 5.57
C SER A 211 -6.78 3.65 6.75
N ASP A 212 -7.40 3.59 7.92
CA ASP A 212 -7.01 4.41 9.07
C ASP A 212 -5.81 3.81 9.83
N THR A 213 -5.77 2.49 9.94
CA THR A 213 -4.75 1.73 10.66
C THR A 213 -4.33 0.45 9.96
N THR A 214 -5.14 -0.08 9.04
CA THR A 214 -4.84 -1.29 8.25
C THR A 214 -3.47 -1.19 7.54
N PHE A 215 -3.15 -0.02 6.98
CA PHE A 215 -1.88 0.21 6.28
C PHE A 215 -0.63 -0.07 7.12
N ARG A 216 -0.73 0.00 8.46
CA ARG A 216 0.40 -0.24 9.36
C ARG A 216 0.92 -1.67 9.30
N GLY A 217 0.11 -2.61 8.82
CA GLY A 217 0.58 -3.98 8.55
C GLY A 217 1.71 -4.07 7.50
N MET A 218 2.00 -2.97 6.78
CA MET A 218 3.19 -2.91 5.92
C MET A 218 4.50 -3.05 6.71
N TYR A 219 4.54 -2.55 7.95
CA TYR A 219 5.76 -2.49 8.77
C TYR A 219 5.55 -2.99 10.21
N VAL A 220 4.33 -3.37 10.59
CA VAL A 220 3.98 -3.90 11.92
C VAL A 220 3.49 -5.34 11.81
N GLY A 221 4.09 -6.23 12.61
CA GLY A 221 3.77 -7.66 12.63
C GLY A 221 4.21 -8.39 11.35
N GLY A 222 3.56 -9.53 11.08
CA GLY A 222 3.98 -10.47 10.05
C GLY A 222 5.29 -11.17 10.40
N ASP A 223 5.78 -12.01 9.50
CA ASP A 223 7.10 -12.62 9.66
C ASP A 223 8.20 -11.57 9.46
N GLN A 224 8.92 -11.27 10.54
CA GLN A 224 10.06 -10.35 10.55
C GLN A 224 11.37 -11.07 10.91
N SER A 225 11.39 -12.40 10.80
CA SER A 225 12.60 -13.19 10.97
C SER A 225 13.60 -12.96 9.83
N ASP A 226 14.87 -13.27 10.09
CA ASP A 226 15.96 -13.21 9.13
C ASP A 226 16.03 -11.91 8.32
N ASP A 227 15.80 -11.99 7.00
CA ASP A 227 15.86 -10.90 6.05
C ASP A 227 14.49 -10.26 5.76
N LEU A 228 13.42 -10.69 6.44
CA LEU A 228 12.07 -10.13 6.30
C LEU A 228 11.78 -9.00 7.30
N GLY A 229 12.69 -8.72 8.23
CA GLY A 229 12.57 -7.61 9.19
C GLY A 229 12.73 -6.23 8.53
N ASN A 230 12.16 -5.19 9.14
CA ASN A 230 12.16 -3.85 8.55
C ASN A 230 13.56 -3.29 8.24
N LEU A 231 14.54 -3.57 9.10
CA LEU A 231 15.93 -3.16 8.88
C LEU A 231 16.69 -4.14 8.00
N SER A 232 16.54 -5.45 8.25
CA SER A 232 17.30 -6.49 7.57
C SER A 232 16.93 -6.63 6.10
N PHE A 233 15.64 -6.45 5.75
CA PHE A 233 15.21 -6.45 4.37
C PHE A 233 15.85 -5.30 3.60
N VAL A 234 15.79 -4.08 4.15
CA VAL A 234 16.35 -2.90 3.49
C VAL A 234 17.86 -3.03 3.34
N ASP A 235 18.57 -3.48 4.37
CA ASP A 235 20.03 -3.62 4.31
C ASP A 235 20.49 -4.68 3.30
N ARG A 236 19.75 -5.79 3.15
CA ARG A 236 20.12 -6.88 2.25
C ARG A 236 19.65 -6.70 0.81
N HIS A 237 18.45 -6.17 0.61
CA HIS A 237 17.73 -6.26 -0.67
C HIS A 237 17.38 -4.92 -1.31
N VAL A 238 17.66 -3.80 -0.62
CA VAL A 238 17.34 -2.45 -1.13
C VAL A 238 18.58 -1.57 -1.16
N ARG A 239 19.35 -1.57 -0.07
CA ARG A 239 20.60 -0.83 0.00
C ARG A 239 21.56 -1.35 -1.08
N GLY A 240 22.14 -0.43 -1.84
CA GLY A 240 23.05 -0.78 -2.95
C GLY A 240 22.37 -1.24 -4.23
N HIS A 241 21.03 -1.26 -4.30
CA HIS A 241 20.29 -1.66 -5.51
C HIS A 241 19.90 -0.44 -6.34
N GLY A 242 20.77 -0.07 -7.27
CA GLY A 242 20.54 1.05 -8.20
C GLY A 242 20.38 2.41 -7.52
N ALA A 243 19.99 3.40 -8.30
CA ALA A 243 19.71 4.74 -7.81
C ALA A 243 18.43 4.78 -6.96
N LEU A 244 17.42 3.97 -7.29
CA LEU A 244 16.17 3.85 -6.55
C LEU A 244 16.40 3.31 -5.12
N GLY A 245 17.18 2.24 -4.96
CA GLY A 245 17.53 1.70 -3.65
C GLY A 245 18.41 2.66 -2.83
N ALA A 246 19.31 3.39 -3.50
CA ALA A 246 20.10 4.43 -2.85
C ALA A 246 19.25 5.61 -2.36
N LEU A 247 18.25 6.06 -3.13
CA LEU A 247 17.27 7.07 -2.72
C LEU A 247 16.46 6.56 -1.52
N PHE A 248 15.89 5.36 -1.63
CA PHE A 248 15.11 4.72 -0.56
C PHE A 248 15.87 4.73 0.77
N PHE A 249 17.09 4.16 0.78
CA PHE A 249 17.91 4.02 1.97
C PHE A 249 18.37 5.36 2.55
N ARG A 250 18.66 6.35 1.68
CA ARG A 250 19.06 7.70 2.10
C ARG A 250 17.94 8.41 2.84
N LYS A 251 16.69 8.24 2.41
CA LYS A 251 15.53 8.88 3.01
C LYS A 251 15.19 8.25 4.36
N LYS A 252 15.19 6.92 4.44
CA LYS A 252 14.96 6.17 5.68
C LYS A 252 15.55 4.76 5.61
N ARG A 253 16.19 4.34 6.70
CA ARG A 253 16.99 3.09 6.75
C ARG A 253 16.17 1.83 7.05
N ASP A 254 15.05 1.99 7.73
CA ASP A 254 14.07 0.94 8.02
C ASP A 254 12.89 1.02 7.04
N LEU A 255 12.34 -0.13 6.72
CA LEU A 255 11.10 -0.25 5.97
C LEU A 255 9.95 0.39 6.77
N LYS A 256 9.36 1.44 6.21
CA LYS A 256 8.11 2.05 6.70
C LYS A 256 7.03 1.95 5.64
N MET A 257 7.20 2.65 4.50
CA MET A 257 6.30 2.58 3.35
C MET A 257 4.80 2.64 3.72
N GLY A 258 4.38 3.62 4.53
CA GLY A 258 3.02 3.70 5.07
C GLY A 258 1.93 3.68 3.99
N ASP A 259 2.22 4.18 2.80
CA ASP A 259 1.25 4.33 1.72
C ASP A 259 1.23 3.19 0.72
N THR A 260 2.28 2.39 0.70
CA THR A 260 2.42 1.22 -0.17
C THR A 260 1.24 0.25 -0.11
N PRO A 261 0.54 0.03 1.02
CA PRO A 261 -0.68 -0.79 1.03
C PRO A 261 -1.73 -0.38 -0.02
N SER A 262 -1.84 0.91 -0.34
CA SER A 262 -2.73 1.39 -1.41
C SER A 262 -2.33 0.86 -2.80
N LEU A 263 -1.02 0.74 -3.06
CA LEU A 263 -0.47 0.09 -4.25
C LEU A 263 -0.65 -1.43 -4.18
N LEU A 264 -0.29 -2.06 -3.06
CA LEU A 264 -0.41 -3.51 -2.86
C LEU A 264 -1.84 -4.00 -3.08
N TYR A 265 -2.84 -3.21 -2.67
CA TYR A 265 -4.27 -3.48 -2.92
C TYR A 265 -4.56 -3.65 -4.41
N LEU A 266 -3.90 -2.86 -5.27
CA LEU A 266 -4.04 -2.96 -6.72
C LEU A 266 -3.20 -4.08 -7.34
N LEU A 267 -2.10 -4.49 -6.70
CA LEU A 267 -1.19 -5.50 -7.25
C LEU A 267 -1.75 -6.92 -7.17
N ARG A 268 -2.43 -7.27 -6.07
CA ARG A 268 -3.01 -8.60 -5.83
C ARG A 268 -4.34 -8.54 -5.08
N GLY A 269 -5.33 -9.29 -5.58
CA GLY A 269 -6.70 -9.35 -5.08
C GLY A 269 -7.73 -8.84 -6.09
N ASP A 270 -9.03 -8.95 -5.76
CA ASP A 270 -10.12 -8.41 -6.58
C ASP A 270 -10.36 -6.95 -6.24
N THR A 271 -9.87 -6.03 -7.07
CA THR A 271 -9.93 -4.59 -6.82
C THR A 271 -11.37 -4.04 -6.75
N ASN A 272 -12.39 -4.82 -7.15
CA ASN A 272 -13.81 -4.47 -7.02
C ASN A 272 -14.44 -4.86 -5.68
N ASN A 273 -13.78 -5.69 -4.88
CA ASN A 273 -14.35 -6.23 -3.65
C ASN A 273 -13.42 -5.99 -2.45
N PRO A 274 -13.50 -4.82 -1.78
CA PRO A 274 -12.66 -4.48 -0.64
C PRO A 274 -12.72 -5.44 0.55
N GLN A 275 -13.76 -6.27 0.63
CA GLN A 275 -13.95 -7.25 1.71
C GLN A 275 -13.23 -8.58 1.44
N SER A 276 -12.72 -8.79 0.23
CA SER A 276 -11.92 -9.97 -0.14
C SER A 276 -10.44 -9.75 0.19
N PRO A 277 -9.62 -10.82 0.26
CA PRO A 277 -8.18 -10.69 0.51
C PRO A 277 -7.41 -9.94 -0.58
N HIS A 278 -6.60 -8.95 -0.17
CA HIS A 278 -5.58 -8.28 -0.98
C HIS A 278 -4.26 -8.22 -0.22
N TRP A 279 -3.16 -7.98 -0.93
CA TRP A 279 -1.90 -7.61 -0.27
C TRP A 279 -2.01 -6.27 0.48
N GLY A 280 -2.87 -5.37 0.02
CA GLY A 280 -3.09 -4.05 0.61
C GLY A 280 -4.10 -3.98 1.74
N GLY A 281 -4.62 -5.13 2.20
CA GLY A 281 -5.56 -5.23 3.31
C GLY A 281 -6.99 -5.58 2.90
N GLU A 282 -7.79 -5.90 3.90
CA GLU A 282 -9.21 -6.26 3.77
C GLU A 282 -10.06 -5.31 4.62
N TYR A 283 -11.17 -4.83 4.07
CA TYR A 283 -11.98 -3.77 4.67
C TYR A 283 -13.42 -4.20 4.89
N GLU A 284 -14.13 -3.50 5.77
CA GLU A 284 -15.57 -3.68 5.99
C GLU A 284 -16.35 -2.41 5.65
N LYS A 285 -17.61 -2.57 5.23
CA LYS A 285 -18.49 -1.43 4.95
C LYS A 285 -18.73 -0.65 6.23
N THR A 286 -18.71 0.68 6.13
CA THR A 286 -19.11 1.54 7.25
C THR A 286 -20.61 1.79 7.24
N SER A 287 -21.13 2.45 8.27
CA SER A 287 -22.54 2.80 8.37
C SER A 287 -23.00 3.89 7.38
N LEU A 288 -22.10 4.46 6.58
CA LEU A 288 -22.43 5.59 5.69
C LEU A 288 -23.10 5.21 4.38
N GLY A 289 -22.94 3.97 3.93
CA GLY A 289 -23.46 3.57 2.64
C GLY A 289 -22.72 2.37 2.06
N ASP A 290 -23.18 1.95 0.89
CA ASP A 290 -22.69 0.74 0.24
C ASP A 290 -21.31 0.87 -0.40
N ASN A 291 -20.78 2.10 -0.50
CA ASN A 291 -19.57 2.45 -1.23
C ASN A 291 -18.44 3.02 -0.36
N HIS A 292 -18.57 2.93 0.97
CA HIS A 292 -17.53 3.36 1.90
C HIS A 292 -17.05 2.19 2.75
N TRP A 293 -15.74 1.97 2.77
CA TRP A 293 -15.09 0.92 3.54
C TRP A 293 -14.01 1.46 4.46
N SER A 294 -13.83 0.82 5.61
CA SER A 294 -12.74 1.14 6.53
C SER A 294 -12.22 -0.13 7.23
N ASP A 295 -11.27 0.06 8.13
CA ASP A 295 -10.54 -1.01 8.82
C ASP A 295 -11.48 -2.00 9.51
N GLN A 296 -11.09 -3.27 9.53
CA GLN A 296 -11.80 -4.29 10.30
C GLN A 296 -11.34 -4.28 11.77
N PRO A 297 -12.21 -3.92 12.74
CA PRO A 297 -11.84 -3.79 14.16
C PRO A 297 -11.84 -5.14 14.90
N ARG A 298 -12.08 -6.26 14.20
CA ARG A 298 -12.10 -7.60 14.82
C ARG A 298 -10.76 -7.88 15.50
N GLU A 299 -10.78 -8.21 16.79
CA GLU A 299 -9.58 -8.45 17.61
C GLU A 299 -8.61 -9.45 16.97
N SER A 300 -9.13 -10.48 16.30
CA SER A 300 -8.31 -11.48 15.58
C SER A 300 -7.45 -10.88 14.46
N LEU A 301 -7.82 -9.70 13.94
CA LEU A 301 -7.13 -8.98 12.87
C LEU A 301 -6.29 -7.79 13.37
N VAL A 302 -6.35 -7.47 14.67
CA VAL A 302 -5.57 -6.41 15.29
C VAL A 302 -4.11 -6.86 15.44
N GLU A 303 -3.18 -5.99 15.07
CA GLU A 303 -1.75 -6.17 15.33
C GLU A 303 -1.20 -4.94 16.07
N SER A 304 -0.59 -5.15 17.24
CA SER A 304 0.00 -4.07 18.04
C SER A 304 -0.92 -2.85 18.25
N GLY A 305 -2.23 -3.08 18.41
CA GLY A 305 -3.25 -2.04 18.59
C GLY A 305 -3.79 -1.41 17.30
N TYR A 306 -3.38 -1.89 16.13
CA TYR A 306 -3.85 -1.40 14.83
C TYR A 306 -4.86 -2.37 14.21
N ALA A 307 -6.08 -1.88 14.01
CA ALA A 307 -7.16 -2.63 13.38
C ALA A 307 -6.81 -2.96 11.92
N GLY A 308 -7.24 -4.14 11.46
CA GLY A 308 -6.99 -4.61 10.10
C GLY A 308 -5.52 -4.90 9.73
N ALA A 309 -4.51 -4.51 10.53
CA ALA A 309 -3.11 -4.65 10.17
C ALA A 309 -2.66 -6.10 9.84
N LYS A 310 -3.26 -7.12 10.48
CA LYS A 310 -3.00 -8.53 10.13
C LYS A 310 -3.46 -8.92 8.72
N THR A 311 -4.40 -8.18 8.14
CA THR A 311 -4.88 -8.44 6.78
C THR A 311 -3.83 -8.08 5.72
N VAL A 312 -2.91 -7.18 6.05
CA VAL A 312 -1.74 -6.83 5.23
C VAL A 312 -0.54 -7.71 5.59
N ASN A 313 -0.15 -7.77 6.87
CA ASN A 313 1.12 -8.36 7.28
C ASN A 313 1.18 -9.89 7.12
N LYS A 314 0.04 -10.58 7.00
CA LYS A 314 -0.01 -12.01 6.67
C LYS A 314 0.59 -12.32 5.29
N TRP A 315 0.66 -11.33 4.40
CA TRP A 315 1.24 -11.43 3.05
C TRP A 315 2.67 -10.92 2.97
N ARG A 316 3.31 -10.67 4.11
CA ARG A 316 4.61 -10.00 4.18
C ARG A 316 5.69 -10.68 3.37
N GLN A 317 5.82 -11.98 3.51
CA GLN A 317 6.80 -12.73 2.73
C GLN A 317 6.51 -12.60 1.23
N ASP A 318 5.25 -12.72 0.80
CA ASP A 318 4.90 -12.65 -0.62
C ASP A 318 5.25 -11.30 -1.25
N TYR A 319 4.80 -10.18 -0.65
CA TYR A 319 5.06 -8.86 -1.23
C TYR A 319 6.53 -8.46 -1.12
N LEU A 320 7.25 -8.89 -0.07
CA LEU A 320 8.67 -8.59 0.07
C LEU A 320 9.53 -9.37 -0.94
N ARG A 321 9.17 -10.63 -1.25
CA ARG A 321 9.90 -11.41 -2.26
C ARG A 321 9.62 -10.91 -3.67
N ASP A 322 8.39 -10.50 -3.98
CA ASP A 322 8.09 -9.84 -5.27
C ASP A 322 8.84 -8.52 -5.40
N TRP A 323 8.88 -7.72 -4.33
CA TRP A 323 9.62 -6.46 -4.31
C TRP A 323 11.14 -6.66 -4.44
N GLN A 324 11.71 -7.63 -3.73
CA GLN A 324 13.13 -8.02 -3.85
C GLN A 324 13.48 -8.31 -5.32
N GLN A 325 12.68 -9.13 -6.00
CA GLN A 325 12.91 -9.45 -7.41
C GLN A 325 12.92 -8.20 -8.30
N ARG A 326 12.08 -7.19 -8.00
CA ARG A 326 12.05 -5.94 -8.74
C ARG A 326 13.21 -5.01 -8.40
N MET A 327 13.68 -5.01 -7.15
CA MET A 327 14.92 -4.31 -6.80
C MET A 327 16.11 -4.90 -7.56
N ASP A 328 16.18 -6.21 -7.74
CA ASP A 328 17.25 -6.87 -8.51
C ASP A 328 17.30 -6.39 -9.97
N TRP A 329 16.17 -5.94 -10.56
CA TRP A 329 16.14 -5.39 -11.92
C TRP A 329 16.87 -4.06 -12.06
N THR A 330 17.24 -3.42 -10.95
CA THR A 330 18.04 -2.18 -10.94
C THR A 330 19.54 -2.44 -10.93
N LEU A 331 19.96 -3.68 -10.72
CA LEU A 331 21.36 -4.09 -10.73
C LEU A 331 21.86 -4.39 -12.15
N GLU A 332 23.17 -4.27 -12.34
CA GLU A 332 23.83 -4.75 -13.56
C GLU A 332 23.86 -6.28 -13.55
N LYS A 333 23.70 -6.89 -14.72
CA LYS A 333 23.82 -8.34 -14.91
C LYS A 333 25.27 -8.79 -14.97
#